data_AF-A0A5N6VE94-F1
#
_entry.id   AF-A0A5N6VE94-F1
#
_cell.length_a   1.000
_cell.length_b   1.000
_cell.length_c   1.000
_cell.angle_alpha   90.00
_cell.angle_beta   90.00
_cell.angle_gamma   90.00
#
_symmetry.space_group_name_H-M   'P 1'
#
loop_
_entity.id
_entity.type
_entity.pdbx_description
1 polymer ?
#
loop_
_entity_poly.entity_id
_entity_poly.type
_entity_poly.pdbx_seq_one_letter_code
_entity_poly.pdbx_strand_id
1 'polypeptide(L)' 'MANAGPGTNGSQFFITTVATPWLDGAHVVFGRVVQGFELVKLIESYGTDGGTPRAQIQIIQSGQLQ' A
#
# COMPACT_ATOMS: atom_id res chain seq x y z
N MET A 1 -3.40 0.79 -7.08
CA MET A 1 -2.53 -0.24 -7.69
C MET A 1 -1.22 0.40 -8.07
N ALA A 2 -0.08 -0.17 -7.70
CA ALA A 2 1.22 0.33 -8.19
C ALA A 2 1.41 -0.12 -9.65
N ASN A 3 2.01 0.73 -10.48
CA ASN A 3 2.18 0.49 -11.91
C ASN A 3 3.39 1.27 -12.46
N ALA A 4 3.75 0.99 -13.71
CA ALA A 4 4.76 1.70 -14.50
C ALA A 4 4.10 2.51 -15.65
N GLY A 5 2.89 3.02 -15.42
CA GLY A 5 2.08 3.74 -16.41
C GLY A 5 0.81 2.99 -16.85
N PRO A 6 0.02 3.56 -17.77
CA PRO A 6 -1.26 3.00 -18.20
C PRO A 6 -1.15 1.55 -18.69
N GLY A 7 -2.05 0.68 -18.23
CA GLY A 7 -2.11 -0.72 -18.67
C GLY A 7 -1.04 -1.66 -18.08
N THR A 8 -0.27 -1.22 -17.08
CA THR A 8 0.85 -2.01 -16.49
C THR A 8 0.57 -2.51 -15.07
N ASN A 9 -0.70 -2.68 -14.69
CA ASN A 9 -1.03 -3.23 -13.38
C ASN A 9 -0.58 -4.70 -13.29
N GLY A 10 0.11 -5.04 -12.20
CA GLY A 10 0.46 -6.42 -11.84
C GLY A 10 -0.13 -6.79 -10.48
N SER A 11 0.71 -7.33 -9.59
CA SER A 11 0.32 -7.68 -8.22
C SER A 11 0.69 -6.62 -7.18
N GLN A 12 1.51 -5.64 -7.54
CA GLN A 12 1.98 -4.62 -6.60
C GLN A 12 0.84 -3.66 -6.22
N PHE A 13 0.68 -3.42 -4.92
CA PHE A 13 -0.29 -2.51 -4.36
C PHE A 13 0.35 -1.63 -3.29
N PHE A 14 -0.37 -0.58 -2.90
CA PHE A 14 0.00 0.32 -1.81
C PHE A 14 -1.25 0.68 -1.00
N ILE A 15 -1.04 1.01 0.27
CA ILE A 15 -2.05 1.54 1.18
C ILE A 15 -1.66 2.98 1.48
N THR A 16 -2.57 3.93 1.27
CA THR A 16 -2.31 5.34 1.55
C THR A 16 -2.45 5.63 3.04
N THR A 17 -1.56 6.46 3.58
CA THR A 17 -1.55 6.89 4.98
C THR A 17 -1.97 8.34 5.17
N VAL A 18 -2.16 9.05 4.06
CA VAL A 18 -2.68 10.42 3.88
C VAL A 18 -3.50 10.48 2.59
N ALA A 19 -4.24 11.57 2.36
CA ALA A 19 -4.92 11.78 1.08
C ALA A 19 -3.91 12.05 -0.04
N THR A 20 -4.07 11.38 -1.19
CA THR A 20 -3.15 11.47 -2.35
C THR A 20 -3.89 11.81 -3.65
N PRO A 21 -4.58 12.96 -3.75
CA PRO A 21 -5.42 13.29 -4.92
C PRO A 21 -4.64 13.42 -6.23
N TRP A 22 -3.33 13.66 -6.18
CA TRP A 22 -2.47 13.69 -7.36
C TRP A 22 -2.29 12.32 -8.04
N LEU A 23 -2.73 11.23 -7.41
CA LEU A 23 -2.70 9.88 -7.99
C LEU A 23 -4.00 9.50 -8.71
N ASP A 24 -5.03 10.35 -8.63
CA ASP A 24 -6.34 10.09 -9.22
C ASP A 24 -6.24 9.96 -10.74
N GLY A 25 -6.89 8.95 -11.31
CA GLY A 25 -6.84 8.63 -12.75
C GLY A 25 -5.56 7.90 -13.20
N ALA A 26 -4.45 8.01 -12.46
CA ALA A 26 -3.21 7.30 -12.76
C ALA A 26 -3.11 5.93 -12.07
N HIS A 27 -3.68 5.79 -10.87
CA HIS A 27 -3.69 4.56 -10.10
C HIS A 27 -5.12 4.12 -9.78
N VAL A 28 -5.44 2.87 -10.11
CA VAL A 28 -6.77 2.30 -9.81
C VAL A 28 -6.90 2.04 -8.31
N VAL A 29 -7.91 2.65 -7.68
CA VAL A 29 -8.35 2.37 -6.31
C VAL A 29 -9.35 1.20 -6.36
N PHE A 30 -9.13 0.17 -5.53
CA PHE A 30 -9.91 -1.06 -5.55
C PHE A 30 -10.36 -1.56 -4.16
N GLY A 31 -10.06 -0.83 -3.10
CA GLY A 31 -10.42 -1.23 -1.74
C GLY A 31 -9.99 -0.22 -0.68
N ARG A 32 -10.33 -0.50 0.58
CA ARG A 32 -9.91 0.27 1.75
C ARG A 32 -9.62 -0.67 2.92
N VAL A 33 -8.74 -0.24 3.82
CA VAL A 33 -8.51 -0.94 5.10
C VAL A 33 -9.76 -0.79 5.96
N VAL A 34 -10.33 -1.91 6.41
CA VAL A 34 -11.53 -1.93 7.27
C VAL A 34 -11.18 -2.09 8.75
N GLN A 35 -10.07 -2.75 9.06
CA GLN A 35 -9.54 -3.00 10.41
C GLN A 35 -8.01 -3.04 10.36
N GLY A 36 -7.31 -2.74 11.47
CA GLY A 36 -5.86 -2.84 11.54
C GLY A 36 -5.08 -1.65 10.97
N PHE A 37 -5.68 -0.45 10.92
CA PHE A 37 -4.98 0.72 10.36
C PHE A 37 -3.82 1.18 11.25
N GLU A 38 -3.87 0.89 12.55
CA GLU A 38 -2.74 1.08 13.47
C GLU A 38 -1.52 0.23 13.09
N LEU A 39 -1.72 -0.98 12.55
CA LEU A 39 -0.63 -1.80 12.02
C LEU A 39 -0.04 -1.17 10.75
N VAL A 40 -0.87 -0.58 9.89
CA VAL A 40 -0.40 0.17 8.71
C VAL A 40 0.48 1.35 9.16
N LYS A 41 0.09 2.08 10.20
CA LYS A 41 0.88 3.17 10.78
C LYS A 41 2.18 2.69 11.43
N LEU A 42 2.15 1.53 12.09
CA LEU A 42 3.37 0.91 12.61
C LEU A 42 4.33 0.54 11.46
N ILE A 43 3.84 -0.08 10.38
CA ILE A 43 4.65 -0.38 9.19
C ILE A 43 5.22 0.90 8.57
N GLU A 44 4.41 1.96 8.44
CA GLU A 44 4.84 3.28 7.94
C GLU A 44 6.02 3.84 8.76
N SER A 45 6.02 3.66 10.09
CA SER A 45 7.09 4.16 10.97
C SER A 45 8.47 3.57 10.69
N TYR A 46 8.54 2.40 10.04
CA TYR A 46 9.80 1.79 9.60
C TYR A 46 10.30 2.35 8.26
N GLY A 47 9.50 3.15 7.55
CA GLY A 47 9.85 3.76 6.27
C GLY A 47 10.85 4.92 6.39
N THR A 48 11.48 5.26 5.28
CA THR A 48 12.37 6.42 5.13
C THR A 48 11.86 7.31 3.99
N ASP A 49 12.33 8.55 3.93
CA ASP A 49 12.00 9.47 2.82
C ASP A 49 12.46 8.92 1.46
N GLY A 50 13.54 8.10 1.45
CA GLY A 50 14.02 7.39 0.26
C GLY A 50 13.28 6.08 -0.05
N GLY A 51 12.23 5.75 0.69
CA GLY A 51 11.41 4.54 0.48
C GLY A 51 12.06 3.22 0.94
N THR A 52 13.34 3.21 1.33
CA THR A 52 14.01 2.01 1.83
C THR A 52 13.60 1.75 3.28
N PRO A 53 13.01 0.58 3.62
CA PRO A 53 12.61 0.27 4.99
C PRO A 53 13.81 0.05 5.92
N ARG A 54 13.70 0.45 7.19
CA ARG A 54 14.71 0.18 8.24
C ARG A 54 14.60 -1.22 8.84
N ALA A 55 13.53 -1.94 8.55
CA ALA A 55 13.29 -3.30 9.02
C ALA A 55 12.62 -4.12 7.91
N GLN A 56 12.78 -5.44 7.97
CA GLN A 56 12.09 -6.34 7.06
C GLN A 56 10.63 -6.50 7.48
N ILE A 57 9.70 -6.15 6.59
CA ILE A 57 8.25 -6.31 6.80
C ILE A 57 7.75 -7.37 5.81
N GLN A 58 7.11 -8.42 6.32
CA GLN A 58 6.64 -9.55 5.51
C GLN A 58 5.16 -9.84 5.77
N ILE A 59 4.43 -10.19 4.71
CA ILE A 59 3.11 -10.81 4.83
C ILE A 59 3.34 -12.29 5.08
N ILE A 60 3.27 -12.72 6.34
CA ILE A 60 3.53 -14.10 6.74
C ILE A 60 2.36 -15.02 6.34
N GLN A 61 1.14 -14.51 6.39
CA GLN A 61 -0.08 -15.22 6.00
C GLN A 61 -1.12 -14.24 5.44
N SER A 62 -1.89 -14.68 4.45
CA SER A 62 -3.00 -13.92 3.87
C SER A 62 -4.13 -14.86 3.42
N GLY A 63 -5.32 -14.31 3.24
CA GLY A 63 -6.50 -15.08 2.83
C GLY A 63 -7.75 -14.21 2.73
N GLN A 64 -8.86 -14.83 2.35
CA GLN A 64 -10.18 -14.20 2.31
C GLN A 64 -10.95 -14.57 3.58
N LEU A 65 -11.55 -13.57 4.23
CA LEU A 65 -12.56 -13.80 5.27
C LEU A 65 -13.90 -14.07 4.58
N GLN A 66 -14.57 -15.15 4.96
CA GLN A 66 -15.92 -15.49 4.50
C GLN A 66 -16.98 -14.83 5.36
#